data_AF-A0A9D8Q0E2-F1
#
_entry.id   AF-A0A9D8Q0E2-F1
#
_cell.length_a   1.000
_cell.length_b   1.000
_cell.length_c   1.000
_cell.angle_alpha   90.00
_cell.angle_beta   90.00
_cell.angle_gamma   90.00
#
_symmetry.space_group_name_H-M   'P 1'
#
loop_
_entity.id
_entity.type
_entity.pdbx_description
1 polymer ?
#
loop_
_entity_poly.entity_id
_entity_poly.type
_entity_poly.pdbx_seq_one_letter_code
_entity_poly.pdbx_strand_id
1 'polypeptide(L)'
;MQDSKLAQQIAQTIAEEIGAQPAQAKAAIALLDEGASVPFIARYRKEVTGGLDDTQLRNLEVRLTYLRELEDRRAAVLASIAEQGKLSDELRNDILAADTKSRLEDLYLPYKPKRRTRAQIAREAGLEPLADGLLVDPTQDPQAFAAGFVDTDKGVADAKAALEGARAILMERWGEDAALVGELRQWLGEVGVIRARVAEGKETEGAKYRDYFEHAEPLAKIPSHRLLALFRARREEILFLELDPGNEAETGHQYAEGRVAWKAGIADQGRAADRWLLDACRLTWRAKLHMHLLLDLFNHAREKAEAEAIAVFGDNLKDLLLAAPAGPKAVLGLDPGIRTGCKIAVVDATGKLLATETIYPHEPRRQWEQSLQTL
;
A
#
# COMPACT_ATOMS: atom_id res chain seq x y z
N MET A 1 -0.01 6.12 -33.62
CA MET A 1 -1.41 6.58 -33.45
C MET A 1 -1.95 6.22 -32.06
N GLN A 2 -1.69 5.01 -31.55
CA GLN A 2 -2.02 4.63 -30.16
C GLN A 2 -1.27 5.47 -29.11
N ASP A 3 0.05 5.68 -29.27
CA ASP A 3 0.83 6.51 -28.32
C ASP A 3 0.32 7.95 -28.20
N SER A 4 -0.15 8.52 -29.32
CA SER A 4 -0.73 9.87 -29.32
C SER A 4 -2.08 9.93 -28.59
N LYS A 5 -2.87 8.85 -28.61
CA LYS A 5 -4.15 8.78 -27.90
C LYS A 5 -3.92 8.59 -26.40
N LEU A 6 -2.95 7.75 -26.04
CA LEU A 6 -2.52 7.52 -24.66
C LEU A 6 -2.00 8.81 -24.01
N ALA A 7 -1.09 9.51 -24.69
CA ALA A 7 -0.57 10.79 -24.23
C ALA A 7 -1.69 11.83 -24.01
N GLN A 8 -2.72 11.82 -24.87
CA GLN A 8 -3.88 12.71 -24.72
C GLN A 8 -4.74 12.34 -23.51
N GLN A 9 -4.97 11.04 -23.26
CA GLN A 9 -5.71 10.58 -22.08
C GLN A 9 -4.97 10.94 -20.79
N ILE A 10 -3.67 10.67 -20.72
CA ILE A 10 -2.84 11.03 -19.56
C ILE A 10 -2.89 12.54 -19.31
N ALA A 11 -2.72 13.36 -20.36
CA ALA A 11 -2.78 14.81 -20.22
C ALA A 11 -4.15 15.30 -19.75
N GLN A 12 -5.24 14.66 -20.20
CA GLN A 12 -6.59 14.99 -19.76
C GLN A 12 -6.82 14.66 -18.28
N THR A 13 -6.46 13.44 -17.85
CA THR A 13 -6.56 13.04 -16.44
C THR A 13 -5.77 13.98 -15.52
N ILE A 14 -4.53 14.29 -15.88
CA ILE A 14 -3.70 15.19 -15.07
C ILE A 14 -4.30 16.60 -15.03
N ALA A 15 -4.78 17.10 -16.17
CA ALA A 15 -5.39 18.43 -16.24
C ALA A 15 -6.58 18.57 -15.29
N GLU A 16 -7.46 17.56 -15.25
CA GLU A 16 -8.61 17.52 -14.34
C GLU A 16 -8.15 17.53 -12.87
N GLU A 17 -7.13 16.73 -12.52
CA GLU A 17 -6.61 16.61 -11.15
C GLU A 17 -5.91 17.89 -10.65
N ILE A 18 -5.22 18.65 -11.51
CA ILE A 18 -4.50 19.88 -11.15
C ILE A 18 -5.28 21.17 -11.41
N GLY A 19 -6.54 21.06 -11.87
CA GLY A 19 -7.38 22.21 -12.20
C GLY A 19 -6.87 23.02 -13.40
N ALA A 20 -6.34 22.37 -14.41
CA ALA A 20 -5.82 22.97 -15.64
C ALA A 20 -6.61 22.55 -16.89
N GLN A 21 -6.35 23.19 -18.02
CA GLN A 21 -6.86 22.74 -19.31
C GLN A 21 -5.99 21.60 -19.88
N PRO A 22 -6.56 20.61 -20.59
CA PRO A 22 -5.78 19.53 -21.21
C PRO A 22 -4.64 20.01 -22.12
N ALA A 23 -4.83 21.15 -22.80
CA ALA A 23 -3.79 21.77 -23.62
C ALA A 23 -2.59 22.26 -22.79
N GLN A 24 -2.83 22.79 -21.59
CA GLN A 24 -1.77 23.24 -20.67
C GLN A 24 -0.97 22.06 -20.15
N ALA A 25 -1.66 21.00 -19.72
CA ALA A 25 -0.99 19.76 -19.26
C ALA A 25 -0.16 19.14 -20.39
N LYS A 26 -0.71 19.04 -21.60
CA LYS A 26 0.01 18.52 -22.77
C LYS A 26 1.28 19.33 -23.08
N ALA A 27 1.20 20.65 -23.02
CA ALA A 27 2.36 21.53 -23.26
C ALA A 27 3.42 21.37 -22.17
N ALA A 28 3.02 21.28 -20.90
CA ALA A 28 3.94 21.04 -19.79
C ALA A 28 4.61 19.66 -19.87
N ILE A 29 3.86 18.61 -20.22
CA ILE A 29 4.41 17.26 -20.43
C ILE A 29 5.48 17.27 -21.52
N ALA A 30 5.23 17.92 -22.65
CA ALA A 30 6.20 18.01 -23.74
C ALA A 30 7.52 18.69 -23.29
N LEU A 31 7.42 19.77 -22.50
CA LEU A 31 8.60 20.45 -21.96
C LEU A 31 9.37 19.55 -20.96
N LEU A 32 8.67 18.80 -20.10
CA LEU A 32 9.31 17.85 -19.19
C LEU A 32 10.03 16.72 -19.96
N ASP A 33 9.41 16.21 -21.03
CA ASP A 33 10.01 15.17 -21.88
C ASP A 33 11.25 15.68 -22.64
N GLU A 34 11.30 16.97 -22.96
CA GLU A 34 12.49 17.66 -23.50
C GLU A 34 13.58 17.89 -22.44
N GLY A 35 13.34 17.52 -21.18
CA GLY A 35 14.29 17.66 -20.07
C GLY A 35 14.24 19.02 -19.38
N ALA A 36 13.23 19.85 -19.64
CA ALA A 36 13.04 21.10 -18.90
C ALA A 36 12.65 20.81 -17.44
N SER A 37 13.26 21.52 -16.49
CA SER A 37 12.90 21.38 -15.07
C SER A 37 11.65 22.19 -14.70
N VAL A 38 10.95 21.78 -13.65
CA VAL A 38 9.77 22.52 -13.13
C VAL A 38 10.07 24.02 -12.91
N PRO A 39 11.15 24.43 -12.22
CA PRO A 39 11.46 25.86 -12.05
C PRO A 39 11.74 26.59 -13.37
N PHE A 40 12.33 25.90 -14.35
CA PHE A 40 12.57 26.48 -15.67
C PHE A 40 11.25 26.73 -16.41
N ILE A 41 10.34 25.75 -16.39
CA ILE A 41 9.03 25.87 -17.03
C ILE A 41 8.22 26.99 -16.37
N ALA A 42 8.10 26.97 -15.04
CA ALA A 42 7.36 27.94 -14.26
C ALA A 42 7.86 29.38 -14.48
N ARG A 43 9.16 29.58 -14.71
CA ARG A 43 9.76 30.91 -14.89
C ARG A 43 9.81 31.38 -16.34
N TYR A 44 10.19 30.50 -17.27
CA TYR A 44 10.58 30.88 -18.64
C TYR A 44 9.66 30.32 -19.74
N ARG A 45 8.65 29.52 -19.38
CA ARG A 45 7.69 28.92 -20.31
C ARG A 45 6.23 29.16 -19.91
N LYS A 46 5.95 30.19 -19.12
CA LYS A 46 4.60 30.57 -18.69
C LYS A 46 3.60 30.69 -19.83
N GLU A 47 3.98 31.36 -20.91
CA GLU A 47 3.11 31.55 -22.09
C GLU A 47 2.75 30.22 -22.76
N VAL A 48 3.69 29.26 -22.76
CA VAL A 48 3.51 27.94 -23.39
C VAL A 48 2.58 27.05 -22.55
N THR A 49 2.67 27.14 -21.23
CA THR A 49 1.82 26.37 -20.31
C THR A 49 0.53 27.10 -19.91
N GLY A 50 0.30 28.32 -20.41
CA GLY A 50 -0.83 29.15 -19.98
C GLY A 50 -0.78 29.55 -18.50
N GLY A 51 0.43 29.65 -17.93
CA GLY A 51 0.65 30.17 -16.58
C GLY A 51 0.53 29.15 -15.45
N LEU A 52 0.75 27.85 -15.70
CA LEU A 52 0.86 26.85 -14.62
C LEU A 52 1.94 27.25 -13.61
N ASP A 53 1.59 27.19 -12.32
CA ASP A 53 2.52 27.50 -11.23
C ASP A 53 3.40 26.30 -10.84
N ASP A 54 4.38 26.55 -9.96
CA ASP A 54 5.32 25.53 -9.48
C ASP A 54 4.61 24.33 -8.82
N THR A 55 3.51 24.56 -8.09
CA THR A 55 2.74 23.51 -7.40
C THR A 55 2.03 22.63 -8.42
N GLN A 56 1.35 23.23 -9.40
CA GLN A 56 0.66 22.51 -10.47
C GLN A 56 1.65 21.70 -11.31
N LEU A 57 2.79 22.27 -11.66
CA LEU A 57 3.83 21.59 -12.45
C LEU A 57 4.47 20.42 -11.67
N ARG A 58 4.69 20.58 -10.36
CA ARG A 58 5.22 19.50 -9.51
C ARG A 58 4.23 18.36 -9.37
N ASN A 59 2.94 18.66 -9.16
CA ASN A 59 1.88 17.65 -9.11
C ASN A 59 1.75 16.92 -10.45
N LEU A 60 1.83 17.66 -11.57
CA LEU A 60 1.83 17.10 -12.91
C LEU A 60 3.01 16.15 -13.13
N GLU A 61 4.23 16.51 -12.73
CA GLU A 61 5.44 15.68 -12.87
C GLU A 61 5.30 14.34 -12.14
N VAL A 62 4.86 14.38 -10.88
CA VAL A 62 4.63 13.18 -10.06
C VAL A 62 3.53 12.31 -10.68
N ARG A 63 2.42 12.92 -11.08
CA ARG A 63 1.28 12.19 -11.62
C ARG A 63 1.57 11.58 -12.99
N LEU A 64 2.28 12.30 -13.85
CA LEU A 64 2.75 11.82 -15.15
C LEU A 64 3.56 10.54 -15.00
N THR A 65 4.46 10.50 -14.02
CA THR A 65 5.27 9.31 -13.72
C THR A 65 4.37 8.13 -13.33
N TYR A 66 3.45 8.33 -12.39
CA TYR A 66 2.53 7.27 -11.96
C TYR A 66 1.68 6.71 -13.12
N LEU A 67 1.10 7.60 -13.93
CA LEU A 67 0.21 7.19 -15.03
C LEU A 67 0.98 6.46 -16.13
N ARG A 68 2.20 6.89 -16.45
CA ARG A 68 3.08 6.16 -17.38
C ARG A 68 3.38 4.75 -16.89
N GLU A 69 3.75 4.61 -15.62
CA GLU A 69 3.99 3.29 -15.01
C GLU A 69 2.73 2.40 -15.02
N LEU A 70 1.55 2.98 -14.81
CA LEU A 70 0.28 2.25 -14.90
C LEU A 70 0.04 1.74 -16.33
N GLU A 71 0.26 2.57 -17.34
CA GLU A 71 0.04 2.21 -18.75
C GLU A 71 1.07 1.20 -19.26
N ASP A 72 2.34 1.34 -18.88
CA ASP A 72 3.39 0.35 -19.16
C ASP A 72 3.02 -1.01 -18.54
N ARG A 73 2.54 -1.00 -17.30
CA ARG A 73 2.08 -2.20 -16.62
C ARG A 73 0.84 -2.80 -17.30
N ARG A 74 -0.10 -1.96 -17.72
CA ARG A 74 -1.33 -2.36 -18.43
C ARG A 74 -1.00 -3.08 -19.73
N ALA A 75 -0.06 -2.53 -20.51
CA ALA A 75 0.43 -3.17 -21.74
C ALA A 75 1.05 -4.54 -21.47
N ALA A 76 1.90 -4.65 -20.44
CA ALA A 76 2.51 -5.92 -20.05
C ALA A 76 1.48 -6.97 -19.58
N VAL A 77 0.46 -6.55 -18.84
CA VAL A 77 -0.65 -7.42 -18.40
C VAL A 77 -1.45 -7.92 -19.60
N LEU A 78 -1.83 -7.04 -20.52
CA LEU A 78 -2.54 -7.41 -21.75
C LEU A 78 -1.74 -8.43 -22.58
N ALA A 79 -0.44 -8.18 -22.77
CA ALA A 79 0.44 -9.09 -23.50
C ALA A 79 0.51 -10.47 -22.84
N SER A 80 0.76 -10.52 -21.52
CA SER A 80 0.84 -11.78 -20.75
C SER A 80 -0.44 -12.62 -20.82
N ILE A 81 -1.61 -11.99 -20.76
CA ILE A 81 -2.90 -12.70 -20.85
C ILE A 81 -3.19 -13.14 -22.29
N ALA A 82 -2.82 -12.33 -23.28
CA ALA A 82 -2.96 -12.66 -24.69
C ALA A 82 -2.09 -13.86 -25.08
N GLU A 83 -0.85 -13.92 -24.60
CA GLU A 83 0.07 -15.06 -24.80
C GLU A 83 -0.48 -16.38 -24.24
N GLN A 84 -1.31 -16.32 -23.20
CA GLN A 84 -2.00 -17.48 -22.62
C GLN A 84 -3.28 -17.87 -23.40
N GLY A 85 -3.69 -17.09 -24.40
CA GLY A 85 -4.93 -17.30 -25.14
C GLY A 85 -6.19 -17.06 -24.31
N LYS A 86 -6.09 -16.32 -23.20
CA LYS A 86 -7.20 -16.10 -22.24
C LYS A 86 -7.77 -14.68 -22.26
N LEU A 87 -7.30 -13.82 -23.17
CA LEU A 87 -7.75 -12.44 -23.25
C LEU A 87 -9.09 -12.36 -24.01
N SER A 88 -10.20 -12.37 -23.28
CA SER A 88 -11.52 -12.08 -23.85
C SER A 88 -11.68 -10.57 -24.10
N ASP A 89 -12.63 -10.20 -24.96
CA ASP A 89 -12.95 -8.78 -25.22
C ASP A 89 -13.48 -8.08 -23.95
N GLU A 90 -14.27 -8.79 -23.13
CA GLU A 90 -14.76 -8.29 -21.84
C GLU A 90 -13.59 -7.99 -20.89
N LEU A 91 -12.69 -8.96 -20.68
CA LEU A 91 -11.52 -8.78 -19.82
C LEU A 91 -10.58 -7.69 -20.35
N ARG A 92 -10.42 -7.59 -21.67
CA ARG A 92 -9.65 -6.52 -22.30
C ARG A 92 -10.25 -5.16 -21.97
N ASN A 93 -11.57 -5.01 -22.05
CA ASN A 93 -12.25 -3.76 -21.73
C ASN A 93 -12.11 -3.42 -20.23
N ASP A 94 -12.24 -4.39 -19.34
CA ASP A 94 -12.02 -4.21 -17.91
C ASP A 94 -10.59 -3.78 -17.60
N ILE A 95 -9.61 -4.41 -18.25
CA ILE A 95 -8.19 -4.04 -18.12
C ILE A 95 -7.95 -2.65 -18.65
N LEU A 96 -8.57 -2.23 -19.75
CA LEU A 96 -8.44 -0.86 -20.28
C LEU A 96 -9.12 0.19 -19.40
N ALA A 97 -10.19 -0.20 -18.69
CA ALA A 97 -10.93 0.68 -17.78
C ALA A 97 -10.32 0.79 -16.38
N ALA A 98 -9.35 -0.06 -16.01
CA ALA A 98 -8.73 -0.01 -14.70
C ALA A 98 -7.99 1.32 -14.45
N ASP A 99 -8.41 2.06 -13.43
CA ASP A 99 -7.94 3.41 -13.09
C ASP A 99 -6.79 3.42 -12.06
N THR A 100 -6.54 2.29 -11.42
CA THR A 100 -5.53 2.12 -10.38
C THR A 100 -4.66 0.89 -10.63
N LYS A 101 -3.40 0.95 -10.16
CA LYS A 101 -2.49 -0.21 -10.20
C LYS A 101 -3.07 -1.42 -9.46
N SER A 102 -3.78 -1.22 -8.34
CA SER A 102 -4.42 -2.30 -7.59
C SER A 102 -5.51 -2.99 -8.39
N ARG A 103 -6.43 -2.23 -9.02
CA ARG A 103 -7.47 -2.82 -9.88
C ARG A 103 -6.90 -3.59 -11.05
N LEU A 104 -5.83 -3.07 -11.65
CA LEU A 104 -5.12 -3.75 -12.74
C LEU A 104 -4.51 -5.08 -12.28
N GLU A 105 -3.86 -5.10 -11.11
CA GLU A 105 -3.30 -6.34 -10.55
C GLU A 105 -4.38 -7.35 -10.14
N ASP A 106 -5.54 -6.91 -9.66
CA ASP A 106 -6.67 -7.80 -9.36
C ASP A 106 -7.15 -8.54 -10.60
N LEU A 107 -7.33 -7.82 -11.71
CA LEU A 107 -7.73 -8.39 -13.00
C LEU A 107 -6.66 -9.34 -13.56
N TYR A 108 -5.39 -9.06 -13.27
CA TYR A 108 -4.28 -9.90 -13.70
C TYR A 108 -4.07 -11.14 -12.83
N LEU A 109 -4.53 -11.13 -11.57
CA LEU A 109 -4.21 -12.14 -10.56
C LEU A 109 -4.48 -13.59 -11.01
N PRO A 110 -5.60 -13.93 -11.70
CA PRO A 110 -5.86 -15.27 -12.21
C PRO A 110 -4.87 -15.76 -13.27
N TYR A 111 -4.21 -14.83 -13.97
CA TYR A 111 -3.34 -15.09 -15.13
C TYR A 111 -1.86 -14.92 -14.80
N LYS A 112 -1.55 -14.37 -13.63
CA LYS A 112 -0.17 -14.16 -13.18
C LYS A 112 0.53 -15.52 -13.06
N PRO A 113 1.71 -15.73 -13.68
CA PRO A 113 2.46 -16.98 -13.52
C PRO A 113 2.73 -17.26 -12.03
N LYS A 114 2.33 -18.45 -11.56
CA LYS A 114 2.44 -18.82 -10.15
C LYS A 114 3.45 -19.95 -9.96
N ARG A 115 4.14 -19.91 -8.81
CA ARG A 115 4.83 -21.09 -8.27
C ARG A 115 3.79 -22.18 -8.01
N ARG A 116 4.19 -23.44 -8.14
CA ARG A 116 3.35 -24.64 -7.96
C ARG A 116 2.52 -24.57 -6.66
N THR A 117 1.28 -24.07 -6.74
CA THR A 117 0.38 -23.84 -5.60
C THR A 117 -0.29 -25.15 -5.17
N ARG A 118 -0.86 -25.21 -3.96
CA ARG A 118 -1.68 -26.36 -3.54
C ARG A 118 -2.83 -26.63 -4.50
N ALA A 119 -3.45 -25.57 -5.04
CA ALA A 119 -4.50 -25.68 -6.05
C ALA A 119 -3.97 -26.23 -7.38
N GLN A 120 -2.80 -25.79 -7.85
CA GLN A 120 -2.18 -26.34 -9.05
C GLN A 120 -1.82 -27.82 -8.89
N ILE A 121 -1.23 -28.21 -7.74
CA ILE A 121 -0.94 -29.62 -7.42
C ILE A 121 -2.23 -30.44 -7.43
N ALA A 122 -3.32 -29.90 -6.86
CA ALA A 122 -4.62 -30.57 -6.87
C ALA A 122 -5.22 -30.71 -8.28
N ARG A 123 -5.08 -29.70 -9.15
CA ARG A 123 -5.50 -29.80 -10.56
C ARG A 123 -4.67 -30.84 -11.33
N GLU A 124 -3.35 -30.86 -11.13
CA GLU A 124 -2.45 -31.86 -11.72
C GLU A 124 -2.78 -33.28 -11.22
N ALA A 125 -3.22 -33.42 -9.97
CA ALA A 125 -3.71 -34.68 -9.41
C ALA A 125 -5.10 -35.10 -9.92
N GLY A 126 -5.78 -34.24 -10.71
CA GLY A 126 -7.10 -34.53 -11.27
C GLY A 126 -8.27 -34.27 -10.30
N LEU A 127 -8.09 -33.38 -9.32
CA LEU A 127 -9.11 -33.06 -8.31
C LEU A 127 -10.06 -31.92 -8.70
N GLU A 128 -9.89 -31.32 -9.87
CA GLU A 128 -10.79 -30.26 -10.36
C GLU A 128 -12.24 -30.75 -10.56
N PRO A 129 -12.50 -31.94 -11.15
CA PRO A 129 -13.85 -32.49 -11.23
C PRO A 129 -14.49 -32.80 -9.88
N LEU A 130 -13.69 -33.08 -8.83
CA LEU A 130 -14.19 -33.23 -7.46
C LEU A 130 -14.71 -31.89 -6.93
N ALA A 131 -13.92 -30.82 -7.10
CA ALA A 131 -14.31 -29.47 -6.69
C ALA A 131 -15.57 -28.99 -7.43
N ASP A 132 -15.60 -29.16 -8.75
CA ASP A 132 -16.73 -28.74 -9.59
C ASP A 132 -17.98 -29.59 -9.34
N GLY A 133 -17.83 -30.91 -9.16
CA GLY A 133 -18.94 -31.81 -8.87
C GLY A 133 -19.68 -31.44 -7.58
N LEU A 134 -18.93 -31.15 -6.50
CA LEU A 134 -19.52 -30.72 -5.23
C LEU A 134 -20.18 -29.34 -5.31
N LEU A 135 -19.73 -28.46 -6.19
CA LEU A 135 -20.37 -27.17 -6.44
C LEU A 135 -21.67 -27.29 -7.24
N VAL A 136 -21.64 -28.09 -8.32
CA VAL A 136 -22.78 -28.26 -9.23
C VAL A 136 -23.91 -29.03 -8.55
N ASP A 137 -23.57 -30.04 -7.74
CA ASP A 137 -24.55 -30.84 -7.01
C ASP A 137 -24.18 -30.96 -5.52
N PRO A 138 -24.59 -29.97 -4.70
CA PRO A 138 -24.31 -29.98 -3.27
C PRO A 138 -25.06 -31.07 -2.48
N THR A 139 -25.89 -31.89 -3.12
CA THR A 139 -26.58 -33.01 -2.45
C THR A 139 -25.68 -34.22 -2.23
N GLN A 140 -24.54 -34.28 -2.93
CA GLN A 140 -23.57 -35.35 -2.80
C GLN A 140 -22.85 -35.30 -1.45
N ASP A 141 -22.64 -36.47 -0.85
CA ASP A 141 -21.80 -36.57 0.35
C ASP A 141 -20.32 -36.36 -0.03
N PRO A 142 -19.64 -35.33 0.52
CA PRO A 142 -18.27 -35.02 0.13
C PRO A 142 -17.29 -36.17 0.36
N GLN A 143 -17.45 -36.95 1.44
CA GLN A 143 -16.54 -38.05 1.76
C GLN A 143 -16.72 -39.20 0.76
N ALA A 144 -17.96 -39.60 0.49
CA ALA A 144 -18.26 -40.65 -0.47
C ALA A 144 -17.84 -40.26 -1.90
N PHE A 145 -18.10 -39.02 -2.30
CA PHE A 145 -17.73 -38.55 -3.63
C PHE A 145 -16.20 -38.45 -3.80
N ALA A 146 -15.50 -37.95 -2.78
CA ALA A 146 -14.04 -37.84 -2.79
C ALA A 146 -13.31 -39.20 -2.79
N ALA A 147 -13.93 -40.28 -2.33
CA ALA A 147 -13.35 -41.62 -2.37
C ALA A 147 -12.99 -42.08 -3.80
N GLY A 148 -13.74 -41.62 -4.81
CA GLY A 148 -13.47 -41.90 -6.22
C GLY A 148 -12.24 -41.17 -6.80
N PHE A 149 -11.68 -40.22 -6.05
CA PHE A 149 -10.53 -39.40 -6.45
C PHE A 149 -9.26 -39.71 -5.66
N VAL A 150 -9.27 -40.77 -4.84
CA VAL A 150 -8.09 -41.23 -4.10
C VAL A 150 -7.12 -41.91 -5.07
N ASP A 151 -5.90 -41.40 -5.13
CA ASP A 151 -4.86 -41.84 -6.05
C ASP A 151 -3.50 -41.58 -5.40
N THR A 152 -2.94 -42.61 -4.76
CA THR A 152 -1.66 -42.53 -4.04
C THR A 152 -0.51 -42.16 -4.96
N ASP A 153 -0.57 -42.55 -6.23
CA ASP A 153 0.49 -42.30 -7.22
C ASP A 153 0.53 -40.81 -7.61
N LYS A 154 -0.62 -40.13 -7.51
CA LYS A 154 -0.73 -38.66 -7.65
C LYS A 154 -0.60 -37.90 -6.33
N GLY A 155 -0.25 -38.58 -5.24
CA GLY A 155 -0.07 -37.98 -3.92
C GLY A 155 -1.37 -37.71 -3.16
N VAL A 156 -2.48 -38.33 -3.55
CA VAL A 156 -3.79 -38.22 -2.88
C VAL A 156 -4.02 -39.47 -2.05
N ALA A 157 -3.62 -39.43 -0.77
CA ALA A 157 -3.58 -40.61 0.09
C ALA A 157 -4.95 -41.13 0.55
N ASP A 158 -5.91 -40.23 0.73
CA ASP A 158 -7.26 -40.55 1.23
C ASP A 158 -8.29 -39.50 0.77
N ALA A 159 -9.57 -39.75 1.07
CA ALA A 159 -10.67 -38.85 0.72
C ALA A 159 -10.51 -37.45 1.37
N LYS A 160 -9.87 -37.37 2.55
CA LYS A 160 -9.60 -36.09 3.22
C LYS A 160 -8.59 -35.27 2.42
N ALA A 161 -7.50 -35.88 1.97
CA ALA A 161 -6.50 -35.24 1.11
C ALA A 161 -7.12 -34.77 -0.22
N ALA A 162 -8.00 -35.58 -0.81
CA ALA A 162 -8.74 -35.20 -2.02
C ALA A 162 -9.62 -33.95 -1.79
N LEU A 163 -10.36 -33.92 -0.68
CA LEU A 163 -11.18 -32.76 -0.29
C LEU A 163 -10.35 -31.53 0.06
N GLU A 164 -9.19 -31.67 0.68
CA GLU A 164 -8.28 -30.54 0.93
C GLU A 164 -7.73 -29.96 -0.39
N GLY A 165 -7.40 -30.82 -1.35
CA GLY A 165 -6.99 -30.42 -2.69
C GLY A 165 -8.12 -29.70 -3.45
N ALA A 166 -9.32 -30.29 -3.47
CA ALA A 166 -10.50 -29.66 -4.08
C ALA A 166 -10.81 -28.31 -3.44
N ARG A 167 -10.72 -28.21 -2.10
CA ARG A 167 -10.91 -26.94 -1.39
C ARG A 167 -9.88 -25.90 -1.79
N ALA A 168 -8.60 -26.28 -1.93
CA ALA A 168 -7.56 -25.36 -2.38
C ALA A 168 -7.87 -24.79 -3.77
N ILE A 169 -8.43 -25.59 -4.68
CA ILE A 169 -8.89 -25.13 -6.01
C ILE A 169 -9.99 -24.07 -5.86
N LEU A 170 -11.00 -24.32 -5.03
CA LEU A 170 -12.10 -23.37 -4.80
C LEU A 170 -11.63 -22.07 -4.14
N MET A 171 -10.81 -22.17 -3.10
CA MET A 171 -10.19 -21.01 -2.45
C MET A 171 -9.35 -20.19 -3.43
N GLU A 172 -8.66 -20.85 -4.37
CA GLU A 172 -7.92 -20.14 -5.40
C GLU A 172 -8.85 -19.38 -6.35
N ARG A 173 -9.89 -20.06 -6.85
CA ARG A 173 -10.87 -19.52 -7.78
C ARG A 173 -11.61 -18.31 -7.23
N TRP A 174 -12.11 -18.38 -5.99
CA TRP A 174 -12.89 -17.29 -5.39
C TRP A 174 -12.00 -16.17 -4.86
N GLY A 175 -10.84 -16.51 -4.30
CA GLY A 175 -9.90 -15.53 -3.76
C GLY A 175 -9.20 -14.66 -4.81
N GLU A 176 -9.48 -14.89 -6.09
CA GLU A 176 -8.90 -14.16 -7.22
C GLU A 176 -9.96 -13.54 -8.14
N ASP A 177 -11.23 -13.58 -7.73
CA ASP A 177 -12.28 -12.84 -8.42
C ASP A 177 -12.08 -11.33 -8.19
N ALA A 178 -11.71 -10.62 -9.24
CA ALA A 178 -11.36 -9.21 -9.15
C ALA A 178 -12.51 -8.32 -8.63
N ALA A 179 -13.77 -8.67 -8.91
CA ALA A 179 -14.91 -7.90 -8.44
C ALA A 179 -15.10 -8.07 -6.92
N LEU A 180 -15.03 -9.31 -6.42
CA LEU A 180 -15.09 -9.62 -4.99
C LEU A 180 -13.91 -9.01 -4.23
N VAL A 181 -12.69 -9.10 -4.76
CA VAL A 181 -11.49 -8.49 -4.15
C VAL A 181 -11.65 -6.98 -4.04
N GLY A 182 -12.06 -6.30 -5.12
CA GLY A 182 -12.26 -4.85 -5.13
C GLY A 182 -13.33 -4.40 -4.14
N GLU A 183 -14.46 -5.10 -4.12
CA GLU A 183 -15.57 -4.83 -3.22
C GLU A 183 -15.18 -5.00 -1.74
N LEU A 184 -14.54 -6.12 -1.38
CA LEU A 184 -14.08 -6.38 -0.02
C LEU A 184 -12.94 -5.46 0.40
N ARG A 185 -12.06 -5.04 -0.52
CA ARG A 185 -11.03 -4.02 -0.27
C ARG A 185 -11.67 -2.70 0.13
N GLN A 186 -12.64 -2.23 -0.65
CA GLN A 186 -13.33 -0.97 -0.36
C GLN A 186 -14.00 -1.03 1.00
N TRP A 187 -14.82 -2.07 1.23
CA TRP A 187 -15.52 -2.25 2.49
C TRP A 187 -14.56 -2.33 3.68
N LEU A 188 -13.50 -3.14 3.61
CA LEU A 188 -12.53 -3.28 4.69
C LEU A 188 -11.72 -2.00 4.91
N GLY A 189 -11.44 -1.23 3.86
CA GLY A 189 -10.82 0.09 3.97
C GLY A 189 -11.69 1.11 4.72
N GLU A 190 -13.01 1.03 4.56
CA GLU A 190 -13.97 1.91 5.23
C GLU A 190 -14.22 1.53 6.69
N VAL A 191 -14.42 0.24 6.97
CA VAL A 191 -14.83 -0.24 8.31
C VAL A 191 -13.68 -0.78 9.15
N GLY A 192 -12.54 -1.07 8.54
CA GLY A 192 -11.43 -1.78 9.18
C GLY A 192 -10.85 -1.03 10.38
N VAL A 193 -10.52 -1.79 11.42
CA VAL A 193 -9.94 -1.28 12.67
C VAL A 193 -8.53 -1.84 12.81
N ILE A 194 -7.53 -0.97 12.79
CA ILE A 194 -6.16 -1.39 13.10
C ILE A 194 -6.08 -1.67 14.60
N ARG A 195 -5.62 -2.88 14.96
CA ARG A 195 -5.36 -3.25 16.36
C ARG A 195 -3.89 -3.52 16.56
N ALA A 196 -3.36 -2.95 17.63
CA ALA A 196 -1.98 -3.14 18.05
C ALA A 196 -1.94 -3.85 19.41
N ARG A 197 -1.06 -4.84 19.50
CA ARG A 197 -0.75 -5.55 20.75
C ARG A 197 0.75 -5.65 20.92
N VAL A 198 1.24 -5.44 22.14
CA VAL A 198 2.66 -5.66 22.46
C VAL A 198 3.02 -7.12 22.27
N ALA A 199 4.20 -7.35 21.68
CA ALA A 199 4.77 -8.69 21.60
C ALA A 199 5.19 -9.16 22.99
N GLU A 200 4.94 -10.43 23.29
CA GLU A 200 5.23 -11.01 24.61
C GLU A 200 6.70 -10.81 24.99
N GLY A 201 6.94 -10.18 26.15
CA GLY A 201 8.29 -9.91 26.67
C GLY A 201 8.98 -8.65 26.11
N LYS A 202 8.31 -7.89 25.24
CA LYS A 202 8.85 -6.64 24.64
C LYS A 202 8.42 -5.37 25.37
N GLU A 203 7.76 -5.46 26.52
CA GLU A 203 7.18 -4.31 27.23
C GLU A 203 8.23 -3.32 27.74
N THR A 204 9.39 -3.82 28.15
CA THR A 204 10.50 -3.00 28.66
C THR A 204 11.27 -2.33 27.51
N GLU A 205 11.60 -3.10 26.48
CA GLU A 205 12.29 -2.62 25.27
C GLU A 205 11.43 -1.60 24.50
N GLY A 206 10.13 -1.87 24.45
CA GLY A 206 9.11 -1.07 23.78
C GLY A 206 8.58 0.12 24.55
N ALA A 207 9.21 0.55 25.66
CA ALA A 207 8.65 1.57 26.56
C ALA A 207 8.24 2.88 25.86
N LYS A 208 8.91 3.26 24.76
CA LYS A 208 8.56 4.43 23.93
C LYS A 208 7.24 4.29 23.15
N TYR A 209 6.71 3.08 23.03
CA TYR A 209 5.45 2.73 22.36
C TYR A 209 4.36 2.30 23.34
N ARG A 210 4.53 2.59 24.64
CA ARG A 210 3.60 2.15 25.70
C ARG A 210 2.14 2.52 25.41
N ASP A 211 1.90 3.70 24.85
CA ASP A 211 0.57 4.18 24.47
C ASP A 211 -0.11 3.32 23.38
N TYR A 212 0.66 2.45 22.72
CA TYR A 212 0.20 1.58 21.64
C TYR A 212 0.19 0.08 21.99
N PHE A 213 0.52 -0.29 23.23
CA PHE A 213 0.57 -1.70 23.64
C PHE A 213 -0.79 -2.41 23.58
N GLU A 214 -1.87 -1.65 23.74
CA GLU A 214 -3.25 -2.09 23.53
C GLU A 214 -4.01 -0.95 22.87
N HIS A 215 -3.89 -0.83 21.54
CA HIS A 215 -4.50 0.25 20.76
C HIS A 215 -5.44 -0.31 19.71
N ALA A 216 -6.57 0.35 19.51
CA ALA A 216 -7.51 0.04 18.45
C ALA A 216 -8.11 1.32 17.87
N GLU A 217 -8.08 1.47 16.55
CA GLU A 217 -8.59 2.66 15.88
C GLU A 217 -9.03 2.38 14.44
N PRO A 218 -10.06 3.07 13.91
CA PRO A 218 -10.43 2.93 12.50
C PRO A 218 -9.29 3.31 11.54
N LEU A 219 -8.96 2.42 10.60
CA LEU A 219 -7.90 2.63 9.61
C LEU A 219 -8.18 3.87 8.74
N ALA A 220 -9.44 4.12 8.40
CA ALA A 220 -9.84 5.28 7.60
C ALA A 220 -9.61 6.64 8.29
N LYS A 221 -9.50 6.67 9.63
CA LYS A 221 -9.46 7.91 10.43
C LYS A 221 -8.16 8.10 11.22
N ILE A 222 -7.26 7.12 11.22
CA ILE A 222 -6.03 7.19 11.99
C ILE A 222 -5.11 8.32 11.48
N PRO A 223 -4.60 9.20 12.37
CA PRO A 223 -3.66 10.24 11.97
C PRO A 223 -2.32 9.68 11.48
N SER A 224 -1.70 10.33 10.48
CA SER A 224 -0.47 9.88 9.82
C SER A 224 0.70 9.63 10.78
N HIS A 225 0.96 10.54 11.72
CA HIS A 225 2.04 10.36 12.71
C HIS A 225 1.86 9.12 13.60
N ARG A 226 0.60 8.79 13.94
CA ARG A 226 0.26 7.62 14.77
C ARG A 226 0.41 6.33 13.98
N LEU A 227 -0.11 6.31 12.75
CA LEU A 227 0.04 5.16 11.87
C LEU A 227 1.52 4.84 11.60
N LEU A 228 2.35 5.86 11.36
CA LEU A 228 3.80 5.70 11.20
C LEU A 228 4.48 5.20 12.49
N ALA A 229 4.02 5.62 13.67
CA ALA A 229 4.52 5.10 14.94
C ALA A 229 4.19 3.60 15.11
N LEU A 230 2.97 3.19 14.80
CA LEU A 230 2.55 1.79 14.80
C LEU A 230 3.41 0.94 13.85
N PHE A 231 3.57 1.38 12.60
CA PHE A 231 4.40 0.64 11.63
C PHE A 231 5.88 0.59 12.04
N ARG A 232 6.41 1.65 12.65
CA ARG A 232 7.77 1.64 13.19
C ARG A 232 7.91 0.62 14.31
N ALA A 233 6.96 0.58 15.24
CA ALA A 233 6.96 -0.37 16.34
C ALA A 233 6.83 -1.82 15.86
N ARG A 234 6.01 -2.08 14.83
CA ARG A 234 5.92 -3.39 14.18
C ARG A 234 7.23 -3.80 13.51
N ARG A 235 7.89 -2.87 12.81
CA ARG A 235 9.19 -3.13 12.16
C ARG A 235 10.29 -3.43 13.18
N GLU A 236 10.22 -2.82 14.36
CA GLU A 236 11.09 -3.09 15.50
C GLU A 236 10.65 -4.33 16.31
N GLU A 237 9.67 -5.09 15.82
CA GLU A 237 9.14 -6.32 16.45
C GLU A 237 8.58 -6.10 17.88
N ILE A 238 8.17 -4.88 18.20
CA ILE A 238 7.57 -4.51 19.50
C ILE A 238 6.06 -4.72 19.49
N LEU A 239 5.39 -4.43 18.37
CA LEU A 239 3.94 -4.56 18.23
C LEU A 239 3.57 -5.56 17.14
N PHE A 240 2.56 -6.38 17.42
CA PHE A 240 1.77 -7.04 16.40
C PHE A 240 0.66 -6.10 15.93
N LEU A 241 0.46 -6.01 14.61
CA LEU A 241 -0.62 -5.22 14.02
C LEU A 241 -1.54 -6.14 13.22
N GLU A 242 -2.83 -6.03 13.51
CA GLU A 242 -3.91 -6.71 12.80
C GLU A 242 -4.88 -5.68 12.24
N LEU A 243 -5.67 -6.08 11.23
CA LEU A 243 -6.76 -5.27 10.68
C LEU A 243 -8.06 -6.03 10.85
N ASP A 244 -8.81 -5.69 11.88
CA ASP A 244 -10.10 -6.32 12.14
C ASP A 244 -11.16 -5.76 11.19
N PRO A 245 -12.07 -6.60 10.67
CA PRO A 245 -13.14 -6.18 9.76
C PRO A 245 -14.29 -5.45 10.47
N GLY A 246 -13.97 -4.42 11.25
CA GLY A 246 -14.92 -3.66 12.06
C GLY A 246 -14.62 -3.72 13.56
N ASN A 247 -15.43 -3.02 14.35
CA ASN A 247 -15.30 -2.99 15.82
C ASN A 247 -15.60 -4.35 16.44
N GLU A 248 -16.59 -5.06 15.89
CA GLU A 248 -16.91 -6.45 16.23
C GLU A 248 -16.31 -7.35 15.15
N ALA A 249 -15.09 -7.83 15.38
CA ALA A 249 -14.31 -8.55 14.38
C ALA A 249 -15.06 -9.78 13.83
N GLU A 250 -15.70 -10.56 14.70
CA GLU A 250 -16.37 -11.80 14.28
C GLU A 250 -17.60 -11.53 13.39
N THR A 251 -18.40 -10.51 13.71
CA THR A 251 -19.51 -10.04 12.86
C THR A 251 -19.00 -9.60 11.48
N GLY A 252 -17.87 -8.88 11.45
CA GLY A 252 -17.20 -8.49 10.22
C GLY A 252 -16.69 -9.67 9.40
N HIS A 253 -16.06 -10.67 10.05
CA HIS A 253 -15.63 -11.87 9.36
C HIS A 253 -16.84 -12.61 8.76
N GLN A 254 -17.92 -12.81 9.52
CA GLN A 254 -19.14 -13.46 9.03
C GLN A 254 -19.75 -12.75 7.82
N TYR A 255 -19.76 -11.40 7.81
CA TYR A 255 -20.21 -10.63 6.66
C TYR A 255 -19.39 -10.97 5.40
N ALA A 256 -18.06 -10.90 5.50
CA ALA A 256 -17.17 -11.15 4.37
C ALA A 256 -17.21 -12.61 3.90
N GLU A 257 -17.30 -13.56 4.83
CA GLU A 257 -17.52 -14.99 4.52
C GLU A 257 -18.83 -15.18 3.73
N GLY A 258 -19.90 -14.48 4.14
CA GLY A 258 -21.17 -14.44 3.43
C GLY A 258 -21.06 -13.82 2.02
N ARG A 259 -20.22 -12.80 1.83
CA ARG A 259 -19.95 -12.24 0.49
C ARG A 259 -19.23 -13.23 -0.42
N VAL A 260 -18.25 -13.98 0.11
CA VAL A 260 -17.61 -15.08 -0.63
C VAL A 260 -18.65 -16.12 -1.02
N ALA A 261 -19.49 -16.57 -0.07
CA ALA A 261 -20.52 -17.58 -0.33
C ALA A 261 -21.54 -17.10 -1.38
N TRP A 262 -22.03 -15.86 -1.26
CA TRP A 262 -22.94 -15.27 -2.23
C TRP A 262 -22.34 -15.24 -3.64
N LYS A 263 -21.10 -14.77 -3.76
CA LYS A 263 -20.39 -14.71 -5.04
C LYS A 263 -20.12 -16.09 -5.62
N ALA A 264 -19.89 -17.09 -4.77
CA ALA A 264 -19.70 -18.48 -5.16
C ALA A 264 -21.02 -19.23 -5.44
N GLY A 265 -22.20 -18.62 -5.20
CA GLY A 265 -23.50 -19.27 -5.36
C GLY A 265 -23.80 -20.32 -4.28
N ILE A 266 -23.17 -20.22 -3.11
CA ILE A 266 -23.28 -21.18 -2.00
C ILE A 266 -24.25 -20.64 -0.95
N ALA A 267 -25.17 -21.50 -0.52
CA ALA A 267 -26.12 -21.24 0.57
C ALA A 267 -26.29 -22.49 1.42
N ASP A 268 -26.54 -22.30 2.72
CA ASP A 268 -26.90 -23.41 3.61
C ASP A 268 -28.36 -23.79 3.39
N GLN A 269 -28.59 -24.93 2.74
CA GLN A 269 -29.90 -25.53 2.53
C GLN A 269 -30.00 -26.90 3.23
N GLY A 270 -29.05 -27.22 4.11
CA GLY A 270 -28.97 -28.52 4.78
C GLY A 270 -28.59 -29.69 3.87
N ARG A 271 -28.02 -29.44 2.68
CA ARG A 271 -27.55 -30.49 1.77
C ARG A 271 -26.20 -31.04 2.24
N ALA A 272 -25.84 -32.23 1.76
CA ALA A 272 -24.69 -32.97 2.28
C ALA A 272 -23.34 -32.22 2.11
N ALA A 273 -23.14 -31.50 1.01
CA ALA A 273 -21.92 -30.74 0.76
C ALA A 273 -21.92 -29.31 1.34
N ASP A 274 -23.07 -28.77 1.76
CA ASP A 274 -23.21 -27.35 2.12
C ASP A 274 -22.20 -26.94 3.21
N ARG A 275 -22.03 -27.76 4.25
CA ARG A 275 -21.07 -27.48 5.34
C ARG A 275 -19.63 -27.41 4.85
N TRP A 276 -19.25 -28.31 3.94
CA TRP A 276 -17.89 -28.33 3.39
C TRP A 276 -17.63 -27.13 2.47
N LEU A 277 -18.64 -26.74 1.67
CA LEU A 277 -18.62 -25.57 0.80
C LEU A 277 -18.55 -24.26 1.60
N LEU A 278 -19.37 -24.13 2.65
CA LEU A 278 -19.36 -22.97 3.53
C LEU A 278 -18.02 -22.84 4.28
N ASP A 279 -17.42 -23.96 4.72
CA ASP A 279 -16.08 -23.96 5.30
C ASP A 279 -15.02 -23.52 4.27
N ALA A 280 -15.16 -23.92 3.00
CA ALA A 280 -14.29 -23.43 1.93
C ALA A 280 -14.43 -21.90 1.73
N CYS A 281 -15.64 -21.34 1.77
CA CYS A 281 -15.87 -19.89 1.71
C CYS A 281 -15.23 -19.18 2.90
N ARG A 282 -15.41 -19.74 4.11
CA ARG A 282 -14.81 -19.23 5.34
C ARG A 282 -13.29 -19.15 5.24
N LEU A 283 -12.66 -20.24 4.80
CA LEU A 283 -11.22 -20.31 4.65
C LEU A 283 -10.70 -19.41 3.53
N THR A 284 -11.47 -19.24 2.45
CA THR A 284 -11.15 -18.28 1.38
C THR A 284 -11.05 -16.86 1.93
N TRP A 285 -12.00 -16.45 2.78
CA TRP A 285 -11.92 -15.17 3.46
C TRP A 285 -10.73 -15.13 4.41
N ARG A 286 -10.73 -15.96 5.46
CA ARG A 286 -9.81 -15.82 6.59
C ARG A 286 -8.35 -16.11 6.26
N ALA A 287 -8.08 -17.10 5.40
CA ALA A 287 -6.73 -17.54 5.11
C ALA A 287 -6.13 -16.91 3.84
N LYS A 288 -6.95 -16.32 2.96
CA LYS A 288 -6.49 -15.76 1.67
C LYS A 288 -6.88 -14.29 1.51
N LEU A 289 -8.16 -13.97 1.36
CA LEU A 289 -8.62 -12.62 1.04
C LEU A 289 -8.30 -11.61 2.15
N HIS A 290 -8.64 -11.90 3.40
CA HIS A 290 -8.40 -10.99 4.53
C HIS A 290 -6.92 -10.65 4.68
N MET A 291 -6.04 -11.66 4.63
CA MET A 291 -4.60 -11.46 4.70
C MET A 291 -4.05 -10.64 3.52
N HIS A 292 -4.52 -10.91 2.31
CA HIS A 292 -4.13 -10.16 1.12
C HIS A 292 -4.55 -8.69 1.22
N LEU A 293 -5.82 -8.45 1.58
CA LEU A 293 -6.39 -7.11 1.70
C LEU A 293 -5.79 -6.33 2.87
N LEU A 294 -5.49 -6.98 3.99
CA LEU A 294 -4.78 -6.35 5.11
C LEU A 294 -3.43 -5.78 4.66
N LEU A 295 -2.63 -6.57 3.94
CA LEU A 295 -1.32 -6.13 3.48
C LEU A 295 -1.43 -4.98 2.47
N ASP A 296 -2.37 -5.08 1.54
CA ASP A 296 -2.63 -4.04 0.54
C ASP A 296 -3.07 -2.72 1.19
N LEU A 297 -4.08 -2.78 2.08
CA LEU A 297 -4.58 -1.61 2.80
C LEU A 297 -3.52 -1.00 3.73
N PHE A 298 -2.70 -1.79 4.39
CA PHE A 298 -1.60 -1.28 5.21
C PHE A 298 -0.52 -0.59 4.37
N ASN A 299 -0.17 -1.13 3.21
CA ASN A 299 0.78 -0.47 2.30
C ASN A 299 0.21 0.85 1.80
N HIS A 300 -1.05 0.87 1.37
CA HIS A 300 -1.71 2.08 0.91
C HIS A 300 -1.80 3.15 2.02
N ALA A 301 -2.20 2.74 3.22
CA ALA A 301 -2.28 3.65 4.36
C ALA A 301 -0.89 4.19 4.76
N ARG A 302 0.16 3.36 4.68
CA ARG A 302 1.55 3.80 4.90
C ARG A 302 1.98 4.83 3.85
N GLU A 303 1.79 4.54 2.57
CA GLU A 303 2.15 5.45 1.48
C GLU A 303 1.47 6.82 1.65
N LYS A 304 0.18 6.83 1.99
CA LYS A 304 -0.57 8.06 2.28
C LYS A 304 0.01 8.81 3.49
N ALA A 305 0.31 8.11 4.58
CA ALA A 305 0.84 8.73 5.79
C ALA A 305 2.27 9.25 5.60
N GLU A 306 3.10 8.55 4.83
CA GLU A 306 4.44 9.00 4.45
C GLU A 306 4.36 10.24 3.57
N ALA A 307 3.47 10.27 2.58
CA ALA A 307 3.27 11.44 1.72
C ALA A 307 2.85 12.68 2.52
N GLU A 308 1.92 12.54 3.47
CA GLU A 308 1.50 13.64 4.36
C GLU A 308 2.66 14.12 5.24
N ALA A 309 3.42 13.20 5.85
CA ALA A 309 4.56 13.55 6.68
C ALA A 309 5.66 14.26 5.87
N ILE A 310 5.95 13.78 4.65
CA ILE A 310 6.91 14.40 3.73
C ILE A 310 6.44 15.79 3.33
N ALA A 311 5.15 16.00 3.08
CA ALA A 311 4.61 17.32 2.76
C ALA A 311 4.87 18.32 3.90
N VAL A 312 4.57 17.94 5.15
CA VAL A 312 4.83 18.78 6.34
C VAL A 312 6.33 19.06 6.51
N PHE A 313 7.20 18.07 6.28
CA PHE A 313 8.65 18.31 6.33
C PHE A 313 9.13 19.22 5.20
N GLY A 314 8.53 19.10 4.00
CA GLY A 314 8.80 19.97 2.87
C GLY A 314 8.45 21.42 3.16
N ASP A 315 7.28 21.66 3.75
CA ASP A 315 6.83 23.01 4.14
C ASP A 315 7.74 23.60 5.22
N ASN A 316 8.05 22.84 6.27
CA ASN A 316 8.98 23.29 7.32
C ASN A 316 10.37 23.63 6.75
N LEU A 317 10.89 22.81 5.84
CA LEU A 317 12.18 23.07 5.20
C LEU A 317 12.13 24.32 4.32
N LYS A 318 11.04 24.50 3.55
CA LYS A 318 10.82 25.69 2.72
C LYS A 318 10.84 26.96 3.58
N ASP A 319 10.13 26.97 4.70
CA ASP A 319 10.10 28.12 5.61
C ASP A 319 11.48 28.44 6.20
N LEU A 320 12.26 27.40 6.55
CA LEU A 320 13.64 27.58 7.02
C LEU A 320 14.56 28.14 5.94
N LEU A 321 14.43 27.67 4.69
CA LEU A 321 15.25 28.14 3.57
C LEU A 321 14.89 29.56 3.12
N LEU A 322 13.64 29.98 3.30
CA LEU A 322 13.14 31.31 2.94
C LEU A 322 13.14 32.29 4.12
N ALA A 323 13.66 31.89 5.28
CA ALA A 323 13.81 32.77 6.42
C ALA A 323 14.64 34.01 6.02
N ALA A 324 14.18 35.18 6.44
CA ALA A 324 14.84 36.43 6.09
C ALA A 324 16.30 36.42 6.57
N PRO A 325 17.29 36.64 5.67
CA PRO A 325 18.69 36.62 6.07
C PRO A 325 18.98 37.82 6.99
N ALA A 326 19.71 37.58 8.08
CA ALA A 326 20.12 38.63 9.01
C ALA A 326 21.09 39.67 8.38
N GLY A 327 21.64 39.34 7.21
CA GLY A 327 22.57 40.16 6.43
C GLY A 327 24.04 39.98 6.82
N PRO A 328 24.94 40.75 6.19
CA PRO A 328 26.37 40.65 6.40
C PRO A 328 26.77 41.32 7.74
N LYS A 329 26.65 40.57 8.84
CA LYS A 329 27.01 41.00 10.20
C LYS A 329 28.01 40.02 10.80
N ALA A 330 28.85 40.49 11.71
CA ALA A 330 29.61 39.59 12.57
C ALA A 330 28.65 38.82 13.49
N VAL A 331 28.82 37.51 13.61
CA VAL A 331 27.91 36.63 14.35
C VAL A 331 28.70 35.71 15.27
N LEU A 332 28.22 35.59 16.51
CA LEU A 332 28.61 34.55 17.46
C LEU A 332 27.58 33.42 17.39
N GLY A 333 27.95 32.29 16.80
CA GLY A 333 27.14 31.07 16.79
C GLY A 333 27.37 30.26 18.07
N LEU A 334 26.28 29.83 18.71
CA LEU A 334 26.29 28.98 19.89
C LEU A 334 25.53 27.69 19.58
N ASP A 335 26.21 26.55 19.60
CA ASP A 335 25.61 25.22 19.50
C ASP A 335 25.51 24.59 20.90
N PRO A 336 24.31 24.59 21.51
CA PRO A 336 24.14 24.16 22.90
C PRO A 336 24.51 22.70 23.12
N GLY A 337 25.16 22.42 24.24
CA GLY A 337 25.43 21.05 24.67
C GLY A 337 25.64 20.96 26.17
N ILE A 338 25.21 19.84 26.74
CA ILE A 338 25.34 19.57 28.19
C ILE A 338 26.67 18.84 28.42
N ARG A 339 26.69 17.52 28.22
CA ARG A 339 27.86 16.67 28.49
C ARG A 339 29.11 17.07 27.70
N THR A 340 28.95 17.52 26.46
CA THR A 340 30.04 17.89 25.54
C THR A 340 30.34 19.38 25.54
N GLY A 341 29.69 20.17 26.39
CA GLY A 341 29.79 21.63 26.39
C GLY A 341 29.06 22.31 25.23
N CYS A 342 28.95 23.64 25.31
CA CYS A 342 28.42 24.50 24.27
C CYS A 342 29.57 24.91 23.34
N LYS A 343 29.38 24.72 22.03
CA LYS A 343 30.39 25.02 21.02
C LYS A 343 30.14 26.44 20.50
N ILE A 344 31.21 27.20 20.39
CA ILE A 344 31.19 28.60 20.00
C ILE A 344 31.92 28.75 18.67
N ALA A 345 31.36 29.52 17.75
CA ALA A 345 32.04 29.96 16.54
C ALA A 345 31.79 31.46 16.30
N VAL A 346 32.84 32.23 16.02
CA VAL A 346 32.72 33.64 15.63
C VAL A 346 32.99 33.75 14.14
N VAL A 347 32.07 34.38 13.39
CA VAL A 347 32.25 34.69 11.98
C VAL A 347 32.19 36.21 11.75
N ASP A 348 32.97 36.71 10.78
CA ASP A 348 32.83 38.11 10.34
C ASP A 348 31.63 38.31 9.40
N ALA A 349 31.44 39.55 8.93
CA ALA A 349 30.35 39.93 8.04
C ALA A 349 30.33 39.20 6.68
N THR A 350 31.42 38.54 6.29
CA THR A 350 31.52 37.74 5.06
C THR A 350 31.22 36.27 5.29
N GLY A 351 31.04 35.85 6.56
CA GLY A 351 30.92 34.45 6.95
C GLY A 351 32.27 33.76 7.19
N LYS A 352 33.39 34.50 7.17
CA LYS A 352 34.71 33.92 7.45
C LYS A 352 34.83 33.62 8.94
N LEU A 353 35.23 32.38 9.25
CA LEU A 353 35.52 31.95 10.61
C LEU A 353 36.72 32.72 11.19
N LEU A 354 36.52 33.33 12.36
CA LEU A 354 37.54 34.09 13.10
C LEU A 354 38.06 33.33 14.33
N ALA A 355 37.18 32.68 15.07
CA ALA A 355 37.51 31.98 16.30
C ALA A 355 36.50 30.86 16.60
N THR A 356 36.93 29.88 17.39
CA THR A 356 36.09 28.80 17.94
C THR A 356 36.49 28.51 19.37
N GLU A 357 35.54 28.12 20.21
CA GLU A 357 35.82 27.71 21.59
C GLU A 357 34.77 26.70 22.09
N THR A 358 35.06 25.97 23.17
CA THR A 358 34.09 25.10 23.86
C THR A 358 34.00 25.47 25.33
N ILE A 359 32.82 25.93 25.74
CA ILE A 359 32.53 26.28 27.14
C ILE A 359 31.67 25.20 27.80
N TYR A 360 31.73 25.09 29.14
CA TYR A 360 30.99 24.07 29.89
C TYR A 360 30.12 24.67 31.02
N PRO A 361 29.17 25.57 30.69
CA PRO A 361 28.36 26.27 31.68
C PRO A 361 27.41 25.34 32.45
N HIS A 362 27.06 24.20 31.86
CA HIS A 362 26.05 23.27 32.39
C HIS A 362 26.65 21.97 32.94
N GLU A 363 25.79 21.07 33.40
CA GLU A 363 26.19 19.74 33.85
C GLU A 363 26.97 18.98 32.75
N PRO A 364 27.92 18.12 33.13
CA PRO A 364 28.32 17.78 34.49
C PRO A 364 29.34 18.78 35.11
N ARG A 365 29.91 19.71 34.33
CA ARG A 365 31.05 20.52 34.81
C ARG A 365 30.63 21.78 35.56
N ARG A 366 29.49 22.39 35.21
CA ARG A 366 28.93 23.61 35.83
C ARG A 366 29.94 24.76 35.93
N GLN A 367 30.77 24.94 34.90
CA GLN A 367 31.83 25.96 34.83
C GLN A 367 31.26 27.30 34.36
N TRP A 368 30.26 27.81 35.05
CA TRP A 368 29.54 29.01 34.65
C TRP A 368 30.44 30.25 34.60
N GLU A 369 31.19 30.50 35.68
CA GLU A 369 32.10 31.65 35.78
C GLU A 369 33.22 31.62 34.72
N GLN A 370 33.83 30.45 34.48
CA GLN A 370 34.86 30.31 33.45
C GLN A 370 34.29 30.55 32.04
N SER A 371 33.04 30.13 31.81
CA SER A 371 32.36 30.36 30.54
C SER A 371 32.08 31.85 30.31
N LEU A 372 31.71 32.59 31.36
CA LEU A 372 31.52 34.05 31.30
C LEU A 372 32.83 34.82 31.05
N GLN A 373 33.97 34.32 31.53
CA GLN A 373 35.27 34.94 31.25
C GLN A 373 35.75 34.71 29.82
N THR A 374 35.23 33.66 29.16
CA THR A 374 35.58 33.28 27.80
C THR A 374 34.78 34.05 26.74
N LEU A 375 33.54 34.44 27.08
CA LEU A 375 32.61 35.21 26.26
C LEU A 375 32.82 36.72 26.44
#